data_AF-A0A0P0M1D1-F1
#
_entry.id   AF-A0A0P0M1D1-F1
#
_cell.length_a   1.000
_cell.length_b   1.000
_cell.length_c   1.000
_cell.angle_alpha   90.00
_cell.angle_beta   90.00
_cell.angle_gamma   90.00
#
_symmetry.space_group_name_H-M   'P 1'
#
loop_
_entity.id
_entity.type
_entity.pdbx_description
1 polymer ?
#
loop_
_entity_poly.entity_id
_entity_poly.type
_entity_poly.pdbx_seq_one_letter_code
_entity_poly.pdbx_strand_id
1 'polypeptide(L)'
;MTALQMERFEQKATLLNERLKRCQGNWEDAFFITLARNFGFGLNGDAFETWAHRLPFRAVDKHRNDLFQIEAIFFGQAGILEDSDGDGYYLRLKKEYTYLQHKFGLIPMDASLWRFLRLRPANFPHIRIAQLACLYHRAYGLLSRIMETETLQGVRDILKGGTSEYWLTHYTFGGSSPSRPKTLSNTSLDLLIINTVVTFLYAYGLHKGNRVLCARAGSFLEELKAENNYITRMWEQCGMKASNAADSQALIQLKKEYCDKKKCLYCRIGYEYLKRS
;
A
#
# COMPACT_ATOMS: atom_id res chain seq x y z
N MET A 1 -17.28 -5.12 16.66
CA MET A 1 -17.34 -4.53 15.30
C MET A 1 -18.74 -3.98 15.03
N THR A 2 -18.81 -2.74 14.57
CA THR A 2 -20.07 -2.08 14.12
C THR A 2 -20.48 -2.59 12.73
N ALA A 3 -21.75 -2.37 12.34
CA ALA A 3 -22.25 -2.77 11.02
C ALA A 3 -21.43 -2.15 9.87
N LEU A 4 -21.11 -0.85 9.98
CA LEU A 4 -20.29 -0.13 8.99
C LEU A 4 -18.86 -0.68 8.88
N GLN A 5 -18.27 -1.14 9.99
CA GLN A 5 -16.95 -1.79 9.95
C GLN A 5 -17.02 -3.11 9.18
N MET A 6 -18.06 -3.92 9.44
CA MET A 6 -18.27 -5.19 8.75
C MET A 6 -18.49 -4.97 7.24
N GLU A 7 -19.37 -4.05 6.86
CA GLU A 7 -19.60 -3.69 5.45
C GLU A 7 -18.30 -3.29 4.75
N ARG A 8 -17.48 -2.48 5.42
CA ARG A 8 -16.19 -2.06 4.87
C ARG A 8 -15.23 -3.22 4.71
N PHE A 9 -15.20 -4.14 5.68
CA PHE A 9 -14.38 -5.35 5.60
C PHE A 9 -14.80 -6.24 4.43
N GLU A 10 -16.08 -6.49 4.26
CA GLU A 10 -16.62 -7.28 3.14
C GLU A 10 -16.31 -6.63 1.79
N GLN A 11 -16.43 -5.31 1.68
CA GLN A 11 -16.06 -4.59 0.47
C GLN A 11 -14.56 -4.73 0.15
N LYS A 12 -13.68 -4.52 1.14
CA LYS A 12 -12.24 -4.68 0.94
C LYS A 12 -11.87 -6.13 0.62
N ALA A 13 -12.51 -7.11 1.26
CA ALA A 13 -12.33 -8.53 0.97
C ALA A 13 -12.76 -8.88 -0.45
N THR A 14 -13.86 -8.29 -0.94
CA THR A 14 -14.33 -8.46 -2.33
C THR A 14 -13.31 -7.95 -3.33
N LEU A 15 -12.81 -6.72 -3.13
CA LEU A 15 -11.76 -6.15 -3.99
C LEU A 15 -10.46 -6.99 -3.96
N LEU A 16 -10.09 -7.51 -2.80
CA LEU A 16 -8.95 -8.42 -2.69
C LEU A 16 -9.19 -9.74 -3.42
N ASN A 17 -10.39 -10.31 -3.35
CA ASN A 17 -10.73 -11.52 -4.10
C ASN A 17 -10.66 -11.30 -5.62
N GLU A 18 -11.06 -10.13 -6.12
CA GLU A 18 -10.89 -9.77 -7.53
C GLU A 18 -9.40 -9.68 -7.92
N ARG A 19 -8.57 -9.05 -7.07
CA ARG A 19 -7.12 -8.98 -7.28
C ARG A 19 -6.48 -10.36 -7.24
N LEU A 20 -6.91 -11.22 -6.31
CA LEU A 20 -6.43 -12.59 -6.17
C LEU A 20 -6.75 -13.44 -7.41
N LYS A 21 -7.94 -13.26 -8.01
CA LYS A 21 -8.30 -13.90 -9.29
C LYS A 21 -7.34 -13.49 -10.41
N ARG A 22 -6.98 -12.21 -10.50
CA ARG A 22 -5.97 -11.73 -11.47
C ARG A 22 -4.58 -12.29 -11.22
N CYS A 23 -4.27 -12.61 -9.96
CA CYS A 23 -3.03 -13.28 -9.55
C CYS A 23 -3.13 -14.81 -9.60
N GLN A 24 -4.16 -15.38 -10.26
CA GLN A 24 -4.37 -16.83 -10.39
C GLN A 24 -4.40 -17.56 -9.02
N GLY A 25 -4.92 -16.92 -7.98
CA GLY A 25 -4.97 -17.50 -6.64
C GLY A 25 -3.69 -17.33 -5.82
N ASN A 26 -2.67 -16.64 -6.33
CA ASN A 26 -1.44 -16.39 -5.60
C ASN A 26 -1.60 -15.25 -4.58
N TRP A 27 -1.62 -15.61 -3.29
CA TRP A 27 -1.80 -14.67 -2.20
C TRP A 27 -0.59 -13.75 -1.94
N GLU A 28 0.63 -14.22 -2.19
CA GLU A 28 1.85 -13.40 -2.03
C GLU A 28 1.88 -12.28 -3.07
N ASP A 29 1.55 -12.60 -4.33
CA ASP A 29 1.50 -11.61 -5.42
C ASP A 29 0.37 -10.60 -5.17
N ALA A 30 -0.82 -11.08 -4.79
CA ALA A 30 -1.93 -10.22 -4.42
C ALA A 30 -1.58 -9.31 -3.22
N PHE A 31 -0.84 -9.83 -2.24
CA PHE A 31 -0.37 -9.06 -1.08
C PHE A 31 0.58 -7.94 -1.52
N PHE A 32 1.61 -8.27 -2.30
CA PHE A 32 2.56 -7.26 -2.76
C PHE A 32 1.89 -6.19 -3.61
N ILE A 33 0.99 -6.55 -4.53
CA ILE A 33 0.26 -5.59 -5.36
C ILE A 33 -0.62 -4.67 -4.49
N THR A 34 -1.31 -5.24 -3.49
CA THR A 34 -2.12 -4.45 -2.55
C THR A 34 -1.26 -3.50 -1.72
N LEU A 35 -0.11 -3.99 -1.24
CA LEU A 35 0.85 -3.20 -0.50
C LEU A 35 1.37 -2.04 -1.35
N ALA A 36 1.82 -2.32 -2.58
CA ALA A 36 2.31 -1.33 -3.53
C ALA A 36 1.25 -0.26 -3.81
N ARG A 37 0.00 -0.64 -4.08
CA ARG A 37 -1.13 0.31 -4.21
C ARG A 37 -1.21 1.27 -3.03
N ASN A 38 -1.12 0.73 -1.81
CA ASN A 38 -1.23 1.54 -0.60
C ASN A 38 0.02 2.40 -0.32
N PHE A 39 1.19 2.06 -0.86
CA PHE A 39 2.37 2.94 -0.89
C PHE A 39 2.17 4.19 -1.76
N GLY A 40 1.17 4.19 -2.65
CA GLY A 40 0.76 5.36 -3.42
C GLY A 40 -0.04 6.41 -2.61
N PHE A 41 -0.45 6.09 -1.37
CA PHE A 41 -1.19 6.95 -0.44
C PHE A 41 -2.32 7.78 -1.09
N GLY A 42 -3.08 7.15 -1.98
CA GLY A 42 -4.19 7.76 -2.71
C GLY A 42 -3.79 8.32 -4.07
N LEU A 43 -2.87 9.30 -4.13
CA LEU A 43 -2.59 10.01 -5.39
C LEU A 43 -2.01 9.13 -6.49
N ASN A 44 -1.06 8.25 -6.13
CA ASN A 44 -0.41 7.33 -7.06
C ASN A 44 -0.87 5.88 -6.88
N GLY A 45 -1.97 5.64 -6.16
CA GLY A 45 -2.40 4.27 -5.85
C GLY A 45 -2.63 3.41 -7.10
N ASP A 46 -3.34 3.95 -8.10
CA ASP A 46 -3.61 3.24 -9.35
C ASP A 46 -2.34 3.02 -10.19
N ALA A 47 -1.41 3.99 -10.20
CA ALA A 47 -0.12 3.85 -10.87
C ALA A 47 0.74 2.75 -10.23
N PHE A 48 0.81 2.71 -8.89
CA PHE A 48 1.50 1.66 -8.16
C PHE A 48 0.88 0.27 -8.34
N GLU A 49 -0.45 0.17 -8.40
CA GLU A 49 -1.11 -1.10 -8.69
C GLU A 49 -0.81 -1.57 -10.12
N THR A 50 -0.86 -0.66 -11.09
CA THR A 50 -0.53 -0.94 -12.50
C THR A 50 0.92 -1.40 -12.64
N TRP A 51 1.85 -0.69 -11.99
CA TRP A 51 3.25 -1.06 -11.90
C TRP A 51 3.44 -2.47 -11.32
N ALA A 52 2.86 -2.73 -10.14
CA ALA A 52 3.04 -3.99 -9.43
C ALA A 52 2.47 -5.18 -10.22
N HIS A 53 1.36 -4.99 -10.96
CA HIS A 53 0.81 -6.01 -11.84
C HIS A 53 1.72 -6.41 -13.00
N ARG A 54 2.65 -5.55 -13.41
CA ARG A 54 3.63 -5.83 -14.47
C ARG A 54 4.90 -6.47 -13.93
N LEU A 55 5.09 -6.58 -12.61
CA LEU A 55 6.30 -7.15 -12.07
C LEU A 55 6.37 -8.66 -12.36
N PRO A 56 7.50 -9.16 -12.88
CA PRO A 56 7.69 -10.58 -13.10
C PRO A 56 8.10 -11.26 -11.79
N PHE A 57 7.20 -11.39 -10.81
CA PHE A 57 7.53 -11.85 -9.43
C PHE A 57 8.43 -13.08 -9.40
N ARG A 58 8.15 -14.10 -10.24
CA ARG A 58 8.96 -15.32 -10.33
C ARG A 58 10.38 -15.10 -10.86
N ALA A 59 10.58 -14.08 -11.71
CA ALA A 59 11.92 -13.67 -12.13
C ALA A 59 12.60 -12.86 -11.03
N VAL A 60 11.90 -11.91 -10.40
CA VAL A 60 12.43 -11.11 -9.27
C VAL A 60 12.87 -12.02 -8.13
N ASP A 61 12.12 -13.09 -7.84
CA ASP A 61 12.46 -14.09 -6.81
C ASP A 61 13.83 -14.74 -7.05
N LYS A 62 14.24 -14.93 -8.31
CA LYS A 62 15.58 -15.48 -8.66
C LYS A 62 16.72 -14.50 -8.38
N HIS A 63 16.41 -13.21 -8.30
CA HIS A 63 17.35 -12.12 -8.05
C HIS A 63 17.23 -11.57 -6.62
N ARG A 64 16.47 -12.26 -5.76
CA ARG A 64 16.05 -11.72 -4.46
C ARG A 64 17.20 -11.37 -3.50
N ASN A 65 18.36 -11.99 -3.68
CA ASN A 65 19.53 -11.75 -2.83
C ASN A 65 20.32 -10.50 -3.25
N ASP A 66 20.06 -9.94 -4.43
CA ASP A 66 20.72 -8.76 -4.96
C ASP A 66 19.74 -7.58 -5.05
N LEU A 67 19.85 -6.66 -4.09
CA LEU A 67 19.00 -5.47 -4.05
C LEU A 67 19.15 -4.61 -5.32
N PHE A 68 20.34 -4.53 -5.90
CA PHE A 68 20.58 -3.72 -7.09
C PHE A 68 19.81 -4.28 -8.30
N GLN A 69 19.78 -5.62 -8.46
CA GLN A 69 18.99 -6.25 -9.52
C GLN A 69 17.48 -6.11 -9.29
N ILE A 70 17.01 -6.18 -8.04
CA ILE A 70 15.59 -5.89 -7.73
C ILE A 70 15.27 -4.44 -8.10
N GLU A 71 16.10 -3.47 -7.70
CA GLU A 71 15.93 -2.07 -8.05
C GLU A 71 15.93 -1.87 -9.57
N ALA A 72 16.80 -2.54 -10.32
CA ALA A 72 16.84 -2.47 -11.78
C ALA A 72 15.51 -2.93 -12.40
N ILE A 73 14.97 -4.07 -11.95
CA ILE A 73 13.66 -4.55 -12.42
C ILE A 73 12.54 -3.58 -12.00
N PHE A 74 12.55 -3.11 -10.75
CA PHE A 74 11.48 -2.29 -10.19
C PHE A 74 11.40 -0.92 -10.86
N PHE A 75 12.53 -0.23 -11.01
CA PHE A 75 12.59 1.07 -11.70
C PHE A 75 12.40 0.93 -13.21
N GLY A 76 12.94 -0.13 -13.81
CA GLY A 76 12.75 -0.42 -15.22
C GLY A 76 11.28 -0.67 -15.56
N GLN A 77 10.59 -1.54 -14.79
CA GLN A 77 9.16 -1.79 -14.98
C GLN A 77 8.28 -0.59 -14.65
N ALA A 78 8.78 0.38 -13.89
CA ALA A 78 8.12 1.66 -13.66
C ALA A 78 8.23 2.64 -14.84
N GLY A 79 9.01 2.33 -15.88
CA GLY A 79 9.23 3.20 -17.04
C GLY A 79 10.13 4.40 -16.76
N ILE A 80 10.87 4.41 -15.64
CA ILE A 80 11.64 5.59 -15.20
C ILE A 80 13.09 5.57 -15.75
N LEU A 81 13.53 4.45 -16.33
CA LEU A 81 14.90 4.25 -16.84
C LEU A 81 15.05 4.52 -18.35
N GLU A 82 14.43 5.59 -18.87
CA GLU A 82 14.43 5.90 -20.31
C GLU A 82 15.50 6.92 -20.77
N ASP A 83 15.91 7.86 -19.91
CA ASP A 83 16.84 8.95 -20.23
C ASP A 83 18.25 8.45 -20.58
N SER A 84 18.95 9.14 -21.49
CA SER A 84 20.36 8.86 -21.82
C SER A 84 21.34 9.47 -20.82
N ASP A 85 20.95 10.55 -20.14
CA ASP A 85 21.87 11.45 -19.45
C ASP A 85 21.77 11.34 -17.91
N GLY A 86 21.63 10.11 -17.42
CA GLY A 86 21.55 9.84 -15.98
C GLY A 86 22.91 9.82 -15.28
N ASP A 87 22.89 9.90 -13.95
CA ASP A 87 24.10 9.71 -13.13
C ASP A 87 24.62 8.27 -13.16
N GLY A 88 25.78 8.03 -12.53
CA GLY A 88 26.44 6.72 -12.57
C GLY A 88 25.59 5.58 -11.99
N TYR A 89 24.74 5.84 -10.99
CA TYR A 89 23.85 4.81 -10.43
C TYR A 89 22.69 4.51 -11.39
N TYR A 90 22.08 5.54 -11.96
CA TYR A 90 21.03 5.42 -12.97
C TYR A 90 21.49 4.63 -14.19
N LEU A 91 22.65 4.98 -14.78
CA LEU A 91 23.17 4.32 -15.98
C LEU A 91 23.45 2.84 -15.74
N ARG A 92 23.93 2.50 -14.54
CA ARG A 92 24.11 1.10 -14.14
C ARG A 92 22.78 0.35 -14.05
N LEU A 93 21.77 0.94 -13.39
CA LEU A 93 20.43 0.33 -13.32
C LEU A 93 19.82 0.13 -14.71
N LYS A 94 19.93 1.14 -15.59
CA LYS A 94 19.42 1.08 -16.96
C LYS A 94 20.06 -0.07 -17.74
N LYS A 95 21.40 -0.16 -17.70
CA LYS A 95 22.14 -1.25 -18.36
C LYS A 95 21.70 -2.63 -17.86
N GLU A 96 21.59 -2.82 -16.54
CA GLU A 96 21.14 -4.07 -15.95
C GLU A 96 19.70 -4.40 -16.35
N TYR A 97 18.81 -3.40 -16.30
CA TYR A 97 17.42 -3.57 -16.70
C TYR A 97 17.29 -3.94 -18.18
N THR A 98 18.03 -3.30 -19.10
CA THR A 98 18.00 -3.67 -20.52
C THR A 98 18.35 -5.14 -20.73
N TYR A 99 19.35 -5.66 -20.03
CA TYR A 99 19.70 -7.08 -20.08
C TYR A 99 18.55 -7.96 -19.55
N LEU A 100 18.00 -7.64 -18.38
CA LEU A 100 16.90 -8.39 -17.77
C LEU A 100 15.60 -8.31 -18.60
N GLN A 101 15.37 -7.17 -19.26
CA GLN A 101 14.26 -6.94 -20.16
C GLN A 101 14.31 -7.90 -21.35
N HIS A 102 15.47 -8.01 -22.01
CA HIS A 102 15.67 -8.99 -23.08
C HIS A 102 15.55 -10.43 -22.59
N LYS A 103 16.12 -10.74 -21.42
CA LYS A 103 16.13 -12.09 -20.85
C LYS A 103 14.74 -12.62 -20.50
N PHE A 104 13.86 -11.75 -19.98
CA PHE A 104 12.54 -12.14 -19.47
C PHE A 104 11.36 -11.58 -20.27
N GLY A 105 11.62 -10.87 -21.38
CA GLY A 105 10.58 -10.26 -22.21
C GLY A 105 9.79 -9.18 -21.46
N LEU A 106 10.46 -8.34 -20.67
CA LEU A 106 9.79 -7.36 -19.80
C LEU A 106 9.26 -6.18 -20.61
N ILE A 107 8.06 -5.72 -20.23
CA ILE A 107 7.41 -4.58 -20.86
C ILE A 107 7.12 -3.52 -19.79
N PRO A 108 7.86 -2.40 -19.78
CA PRO A 108 7.68 -1.35 -18.78
C PRO A 108 6.29 -0.73 -18.89
N MET A 109 5.78 -0.18 -17.78
CA MET A 109 4.60 0.66 -17.82
C MET A 109 4.90 2.03 -18.45
N ASP A 110 3.86 2.74 -18.87
CA ASP A 110 3.98 4.15 -19.25
C ASP A 110 4.28 5.03 -18.02
N ALA A 111 5.40 5.75 -18.05
CA ALA A 111 5.84 6.64 -16.97
C ALA A 111 4.90 7.83 -16.76
N SER A 112 4.09 8.20 -17.76
CA SER A 112 3.12 9.30 -17.68
C SER A 112 2.03 9.08 -16.62
N LEU A 113 1.83 7.82 -16.20
CA LEU A 113 0.89 7.45 -15.14
C LEU A 113 1.34 7.94 -13.75
N TRP A 114 2.63 8.22 -13.55
CA TRP A 114 3.15 8.75 -12.30
C TRP A 114 2.79 10.23 -12.12
N ARG A 115 2.13 10.54 -11.01
CA ARG A 115 1.77 11.91 -10.63
C ARG A 115 2.80 12.49 -9.67
N PHE A 116 3.58 13.47 -10.13
CA PHE A 116 4.58 14.18 -9.31
C PHE A 116 4.06 15.47 -8.68
N LEU A 117 3.13 16.15 -9.36
CA LEU A 117 2.55 17.41 -8.86
C LEU A 117 1.90 17.21 -7.49
N ARG A 118 2.13 18.16 -6.58
CA ARG A 118 1.59 18.19 -5.19
C ARG A 118 2.13 17.10 -4.27
N LEU A 119 3.17 16.37 -4.66
CA LEU A 119 3.88 15.47 -3.76
C LEU A 119 4.98 16.19 -2.98
N ARG A 120 5.17 15.77 -1.74
CA ARG A 120 6.41 16.04 -1.00
C ARG A 120 7.50 15.08 -1.50
N PRO A 121 8.79 15.45 -1.50
CA PRO A 121 9.87 14.61 -2.02
C PRO A 121 9.91 13.18 -1.43
N ALA A 122 9.63 13.03 -0.13
CA ALA A 122 9.56 11.72 0.53
C ALA A 122 8.43 10.80 0.03
N ASN A 123 7.46 11.33 -0.72
CA ASN A 123 6.35 10.59 -1.32
C ASN A 123 6.54 10.34 -2.82
N PHE A 124 7.66 10.77 -3.41
CA PHE A 124 7.91 10.55 -4.83
C PHE A 124 7.94 9.04 -5.16
N PRO A 125 7.44 8.64 -6.35
CA PRO A 125 7.50 7.26 -6.82
C PRO A 125 8.90 6.65 -6.68
N HIS A 126 9.95 7.42 -6.99
CA HIS A 126 11.36 7.03 -6.79
C HIS A 126 11.65 6.45 -5.40
N ILE A 127 11.33 7.22 -4.35
CA ILE A 127 11.55 6.80 -2.96
C ILE A 127 10.68 5.61 -2.58
N ARG A 128 9.41 5.60 -3.00
CA ARG A 128 8.47 4.53 -2.65
C ARG A 128 8.84 3.20 -3.33
N ILE A 129 9.28 3.24 -4.57
CA ILE A 129 9.79 2.06 -5.29
C ILE A 129 11.07 1.54 -4.63
N ALA A 130 12.02 2.42 -4.28
CA ALA A 130 13.23 2.03 -3.55
C ALA A 130 12.90 1.36 -2.20
N GLN A 131 11.94 1.91 -1.45
CA GLN A 131 11.48 1.32 -0.20
C GLN A 131 10.85 -0.06 -0.39
N LEU A 132 10.04 -0.22 -1.43
CA LEU A 132 9.44 -1.50 -1.79
C LEU A 132 10.50 -2.51 -2.23
N ALA A 133 11.54 -2.09 -2.97
CA ALA A 133 12.66 -2.95 -3.36
C ALA A 133 13.41 -3.47 -2.12
N CYS A 134 13.77 -2.58 -1.18
CA CYS A 134 14.39 -2.98 0.08
C CYS A 134 13.49 -3.89 0.92
N LEU A 135 12.19 -3.62 0.97
CA LEU A 135 11.23 -4.47 1.67
C LEU A 135 11.12 -5.85 1.01
N TYR A 136 11.10 -5.91 -0.31
CA TYR A 136 11.04 -7.17 -1.06
C TYR A 136 12.30 -8.01 -0.88
N HIS A 137 13.47 -7.36 -0.91
CA HIS A 137 14.79 -7.97 -0.69
C HIS A 137 14.89 -8.64 0.68
N ARG A 138 14.53 -7.91 1.76
CA ARG A 138 14.72 -8.38 3.13
C ARG A 138 13.68 -9.39 3.64
N ALA A 139 12.49 -9.41 3.04
CA ALA A 139 11.35 -10.12 3.62
C ALA A 139 10.97 -11.34 2.78
N TYR A 140 11.73 -12.44 2.92
CA TYR A 140 11.26 -13.74 2.46
C TYR A 140 9.96 -14.12 3.18
N GLY A 141 8.95 -14.58 2.42
CA GLY A 141 7.61 -14.86 2.96
C GLY A 141 7.00 -13.64 3.64
N LEU A 142 6.94 -12.48 2.95
CA LEU A 142 6.42 -11.25 3.57
C LEU A 142 4.98 -11.44 4.05
N LEU A 143 4.12 -12.10 3.26
CA LEU A 143 2.77 -12.42 3.72
C LEU A 143 2.82 -13.37 4.90
N SER A 144 3.53 -14.50 4.84
CA SER A 144 3.56 -15.47 5.94
C SER A 144 3.98 -14.84 7.26
N ARG A 145 5.05 -14.03 7.25
CA ARG A 145 5.51 -13.29 8.43
C ARG A 145 4.46 -12.33 8.99
N ILE A 146 3.75 -11.62 8.12
CA ILE A 146 2.64 -10.74 8.51
C ILE A 146 1.47 -11.54 9.10
N MET A 147 1.17 -12.72 8.53
CA MET A 147 0.11 -13.61 9.00
C MET A 147 0.46 -14.32 10.31
N GLU A 148 1.73 -14.48 10.63
CA GLU A 148 2.20 -15.06 11.91
C GLU A 148 2.34 -14.00 13.00
N THR A 149 2.63 -12.75 12.64
CA THR A 149 2.87 -11.68 13.62
C THR A 149 1.59 -11.26 14.34
N GLU A 150 1.61 -11.35 15.67
CA GLU A 150 0.43 -11.10 16.50
C GLU A 150 0.32 -9.66 17.02
N THR A 151 1.41 -8.89 17.00
CA THR A 151 1.45 -7.53 17.57
C THR A 151 1.57 -6.45 16.50
N LEU A 152 0.96 -5.28 16.74
CA LEU A 152 1.11 -4.13 15.85
C LEU A 152 2.57 -3.67 15.76
N GLN A 153 3.33 -3.74 16.85
CA GLN A 153 4.74 -3.36 16.83
C GLN A 153 5.56 -4.30 15.93
N GLY A 154 5.35 -5.62 16.01
CA GLY A 154 6.01 -6.56 15.11
C GLY A 154 5.67 -6.31 13.64
N VAL A 155 4.40 -6.01 13.34
CA VAL A 155 3.98 -5.65 11.97
C VAL A 155 4.66 -4.36 11.51
N ARG A 156 4.73 -3.34 12.38
CA ARG A 156 5.47 -2.10 12.09
C ARG A 156 6.92 -2.42 11.78
N ASP A 157 7.59 -3.24 12.56
CA ASP A 157 9.01 -3.58 12.33
C ASP A 157 9.23 -4.33 11.01
N ILE A 158 8.32 -5.25 10.65
CA ILE A 158 8.33 -5.92 9.34
C ILE A 158 8.15 -4.94 8.17
N LEU A 159 7.28 -3.93 8.31
CA LEU A 159 7.01 -2.95 7.26
C LEU A 159 7.98 -1.76 7.27
N LYS A 160 8.64 -1.50 8.41
CA LYS A 160 9.54 -0.37 8.63
C LYS A 160 10.83 -0.59 7.86
N GLY A 161 10.81 -0.15 6.61
CA GLY A 161 11.92 -0.21 5.67
C GLY A 161 12.72 1.08 5.60
N GLY A 162 13.82 1.00 4.86
CA GLY A 162 14.58 2.14 4.37
C GLY A 162 14.76 2.01 2.86
N THR A 163 15.85 2.57 2.35
CA THR A 163 16.24 2.53 0.94
C THR A 163 17.71 2.09 0.83
N SER A 164 18.18 1.81 -0.38
CA SER A 164 19.63 1.67 -0.64
C SER A 164 20.37 2.98 -0.38
N GLU A 165 21.70 2.90 -0.29
CA GLU A 165 22.58 4.02 0.10
C GLU A 165 22.41 5.25 -0.81
N TYR A 166 22.23 5.03 -2.12
CA TYR A 166 22.02 6.09 -3.11
C TYR A 166 20.88 7.04 -2.71
N TRP A 167 19.77 6.48 -2.24
CA TRP A 167 18.57 7.24 -1.89
C TRP A 167 18.68 7.99 -0.56
N LEU A 168 19.72 7.78 0.25
CA LEU A 168 19.92 8.59 1.46
C LEU A 168 20.15 10.06 1.11
N THR A 169 20.82 10.32 -0.01
CA THR A 169 21.16 11.65 -0.53
C THR A 169 20.33 12.06 -1.73
N HIS A 170 19.37 11.25 -2.21
CA HIS A 170 18.57 11.56 -3.41
C HIS A 170 17.07 11.40 -3.16
N TYR A 171 16.25 12.25 -3.79
CA TYR A 171 14.79 12.06 -3.89
C TYR A 171 14.33 11.67 -5.29
N THR A 172 15.14 11.96 -6.29
CA THR A 172 15.02 11.60 -7.70
C THR A 172 16.42 11.28 -8.21
N PHE A 173 16.54 10.62 -9.35
CA PHE A 173 17.84 10.39 -9.95
C PHE A 173 18.57 11.72 -10.26
N GLY A 174 19.88 11.79 -9.99
CA GLY A 174 20.71 12.99 -10.12
C GLY A 174 20.40 14.16 -9.16
N GLY A 175 19.23 14.14 -8.51
CA GLY A 175 18.76 15.20 -7.62
C GLY A 175 19.33 15.07 -6.21
N SER A 176 20.51 15.66 -5.98
CA SER A 176 21.17 15.63 -4.68
C SER A 176 20.39 16.36 -3.58
N SER A 177 20.55 15.88 -2.35
CA SER A 177 19.92 16.40 -1.13
C SER A 177 20.75 16.02 0.10
N PRO A 178 20.58 16.72 1.23
CA PRO A 178 21.24 16.33 2.47
C PRO A 178 20.93 14.89 2.86
N SER A 179 21.96 14.16 3.29
CA SER A 179 21.84 12.76 3.69
C SER A 179 20.81 12.60 4.82
N ARG A 180 19.76 11.83 4.57
CA ARG A 180 18.72 11.50 5.55
C ARG A 180 18.13 10.12 5.26
N PRO A 181 17.89 9.27 6.28
CA PRO A 181 17.15 8.03 6.11
C PRO A 181 15.78 8.27 5.47
N LYS A 182 15.47 7.54 4.39
CA LYS A 182 14.15 7.60 3.74
C LYS A 182 13.28 6.46 4.24
N THR A 183 12.82 6.57 5.48
CA THR A 183 11.95 5.55 6.12
C THR A 183 10.48 5.99 6.12
N LEU A 184 9.57 5.03 6.36
CA LEU A 184 8.16 5.33 6.57
C LEU A 184 7.93 5.94 7.96
N SER A 185 7.09 6.96 8.04
CA SER A 185 6.62 7.48 9.33
C SER A 185 5.63 6.50 9.98
N ASN A 186 5.45 6.58 11.30
CA ASN A 186 4.47 5.76 12.01
C ASN A 186 3.05 5.92 11.43
N THR A 187 2.66 7.15 11.05
CA THR A 187 1.37 7.39 10.40
C THR A 187 1.26 6.69 9.04
N SER A 188 2.35 6.65 8.26
CA SER A 188 2.36 5.92 6.99
C SER A 188 2.25 4.41 7.22
N LEU A 189 2.98 3.88 8.22
CA LEU A 189 2.90 2.48 8.62
C LEU A 189 1.49 2.11 9.08
N ASP A 190 0.87 2.91 9.94
CA ASP A 190 -0.49 2.69 10.41
C ASP A 190 -1.49 2.64 9.23
N LEU A 191 -1.36 3.53 8.24
CA LEU A 191 -2.19 3.50 7.03
C LEU A 191 -1.97 2.24 6.19
N LEU A 192 -0.73 1.74 6.09
CA LEU A 192 -0.44 0.47 5.41
C LEU A 192 -1.04 -0.71 6.17
N ILE A 193 -1.00 -0.69 7.50
CA ILE A 193 -1.61 -1.72 8.34
C ILE A 193 -3.13 -1.74 8.12
N ILE A 194 -3.80 -0.59 8.22
CA ILE A 194 -5.27 -0.47 8.03
C ILE A 194 -5.71 -0.94 6.63
N ASN A 195 -4.97 -0.57 5.59
CA ASN A 195 -5.40 -0.79 4.20
C ASN A 195 -4.83 -2.04 3.54
N THR A 196 -3.78 -2.64 4.12
CA THR A 196 -3.17 -3.87 3.60
C THR A 196 -3.31 -4.99 4.62
N VAL A 197 -2.62 -4.88 5.76
CA VAL A 197 -2.50 -5.98 6.73
C VAL A 197 -3.85 -6.42 7.26
N VAL A 198 -4.64 -5.48 7.81
CA VAL A 198 -5.97 -5.75 8.36
C VAL A 198 -6.89 -6.35 7.29
N THR A 199 -6.80 -5.88 6.04
CA THR A 199 -7.59 -6.42 4.93
C THR A 199 -7.25 -7.87 4.63
N PHE A 200 -5.97 -8.23 4.64
CA PHE A 200 -5.51 -9.60 4.41
C PHE A 200 -5.81 -10.52 5.60
N LEU A 201 -5.60 -10.07 6.83
CA LEU A 201 -5.97 -10.83 8.03
C LEU A 201 -7.44 -11.25 7.97
N TYR A 202 -8.32 -10.29 7.67
CA TYR A 202 -9.75 -10.55 7.58
C TYR A 202 -10.10 -11.47 6.40
N ALA A 203 -9.70 -11.12 5.18
CA ALA A 203 -10.09 -11.88 3.99
C ALA A 203 -9.49 -13.29 3.95
N TYR A 204 -8.22 -13.46 4.33
CA TYR A 204 -7.57 -14.76 4.43
C TYR A 204 -8.18 -15.59 5.57
N GLY A 205 -8.49 -14.93 6.70
CA GLY A 205 -9.22 -15.53 7.81
C GLY A 205 -10.57 -16.11 7.37
N LEU A 206 -11.36 -15.35 6.62
CA LEU A 206 -12.62 -15.83 6.04
C LEU A 206 -12.39 -17.00 5.08
N HIS A 207 -11.43 -16.88 4.16
CA HIS A 207 -11.12 -17.91 3.17
C HIS A 207 -10.71 -19.25 3.81
N LYS A 208 -9.99 -19.22 4.94
CA LYS A 208 -9.54 -20.42 5.67
C LYS A 208 -10.45 -20.83 6.82
N GLY A 209 -11.56 -20.11 7.07
CA GLY A 209 -12.39 -20.33 8.25
C GLY A 209 -11.68 -20.04 9.59
N ASN A 210 -10.59 -19.27 9.56
CA ASN A 210 -9.79 -18.94 10.73
C ASN A 210 -10.32 -17.66 11.42
N ARG A 211 -11.09 -17.87 12.49
CA ARG A 211 -11.69 -16.79 13.28
C ARG A 211 -10.67 -15.96 14.06
N VAL A 212 -9.51 -16.54 14.41
CA VAL A 212 -8.44 -15.83 15.14
C VAL A 212 -7.88 -14.71 14.29
N LEU A 213 -7.65 -14.95 13.00
CA LEU A 213 -7.18 -13.92 12.06
C LEU A 213 -8.21 -12.80 11.88
N CYS A 214 -9.50 -13.14 11.79
CA CYS A 214 -10.58 -12.15 11.68
C CYS A 214 -10.68 -11.29 12.94
N ALA A 215 -10.56 -11.90 14.12
CA ALA A 215 -10.56 -11.18 15.40
C ALA A 215 -9.35 -10.24 15.50
N ARG A 216 -8.15 -10.71 15.14
CA ARG A 216 -6.92 -9.90 15.14
C ARG A 216 -7.03 -8.68 14.21
N ALA A 217 -7.68 -8.82 13.05
CA ALA A 217 -7.97 -7.69 12.18
C ALA A 217 -8.79 -6.61 12.91
N GLY A 218 -9.83 -7.01 13.64
CA GLY A 218 -10.63 -6.10 14.48
C GLY A 218 -9.80 -5.44 15.58
N SER A 219 -9.07 -6.23 16.36
CA SER A 219 -8.23 -5.73 17.47
C SER A 219 -7.17 -4.74 16.99
N PHE A 220 -6.54 -4.97 15.83
CA PHE A 220 -5.59 -4.02 15.25
C PHE A 220 -6.24 -2.67 14.94
N LEU A 221 -7.48 -2.63 14.45
CA LEU A 221 -8.18 -1.35 14.22
C LEU A 221 -8.55 -0.64 15.51
N GLU A 222 -8.85 -1.38 16.58
CA GLU A 222 -9.22 -0.81 17.89
C GLU A 222 -8.00 -0.21 18.62
N GLU A 223 -6.81 -0.80 18.46
CA GLU A 223 -5.57 -0.32 19.07
C GLU A 223 -4.90 0.82 18.27
N LEU A 224 -5.12 0.88 16.96
CA LEU A 224 -4.59 1.95 16.12
C LEU A 224 -5.29 3.29 16.38
N LYS A 225 -4.54 4.38 16.31
CA LYS A 225 -5.08 5.75 16.40
C LYS A 225 -6.06 6.02 15.24
N ALA A 226 -7.07 6.84 15.52
CA ALA A 226 -8.00 7.30 14.50
C ALA A 226 -7.25 7.97 13.33
N GLU A 227 -7.68 7.65 12.10
CA GLU A 227 -7.15 8.29 10.91
C GLU A 227 -7.51 9.79 10.91
N ASN A 228 -6.55 10.61 10.48
CA ASN A 228 -6.73 12.06 10.41
C ASN A 228 -6.78 12.51 8.94
N ASN A 229 -7.99 12.63 8.40
CA ASN A 229 -8.24 13.08 7.03
C ASN A 229 -9.42 14.07 7.00
N TYR A 230 -9.75 14.61 5.82
CA TYR A 230 -10.80 15.62 5.72
C TYR A 230 -12.19 15.10 6.15
N ILE A 231 -12.47 13.81 5.97
CA ILE A 231 -13.74 13.18 6.37
C ILE A 231 -13.81 13.08 7.89
N THR A 232 -12.75 12.60 8.55
CA THR A 232 -12.76 12.47 10.01
C THR A 232 -12.79 13.82 10.72
N ARG A 233 -12.11 14.84 10.18
CA ARG A 233 -12.21 16.22 10.68
C ARG A 233 -13.60 16.82 10.50
N MET A 234 -14.24 16.58 9.36
CA MET A 234 -15.62 17.01 9.11
C MET A 234 -16.57 16.40 10.14
N TRP A 235 -16.43 15.10 10.45
CA TRP A 235 -17.25 14.46 11.48
C TRP A 235 -16.96 14.98 12.89
N GLU A 236 -15.70 15.26 13.20
CA GLU A 236 -15.31 15.87 14.48
C GLU A 236 -15.95 17.26 14.66
N GLN A 237 -16.03 18.07 13.60
CA GLN A 237 -16.75 19.35 13.60
C GLN A 237 -18.26 19.19 13.84
N CYS A 238 -18.84 18.06 13.43
CA CYS A 238 -20.23 17.71 13.73
C CYS A 238 -20.42 17.08 15.12
N GLY A 239 -19.39 17.06 15.97
CA GLY A 239 -19.44 16.49 17.32
C GLY A 239 -19.21 14.98 17.39
N MET A 240 -18.87 14.31 16.27
CA MET A 240 -18.57 12.87 16.23
C MET A 240 -17.07 12.64 16.13
N LYS A 241 -16.43 12.47 17.29
CA LYS A 241 -14.99 12.20 17.39
C LYS A 241 -14.70 10.70 17.33
N ALA A 242 -13.82 10.29 16.42
CA ALA A 242 -13.32 8.93 16.35
C ALA A 242 -12.22 8.69 17.40
N SER A 243 -12.31 7.62 18.17
CA SER A 243 -11.32 7.28 19.20
C SER A 243 -10.16 6.47 18.63
N ASN A 244 -10.46 5.58 17.67
CA ASN A 244 -9.49 4.68 17.05
C ASN A 244 -9.69 4.51 15.54
N ALA A 245 -8.83 3.70 14.91
CA ALA A 245 -8.91 3.42 13.47
C ALA A 245 -10.22 2.71 13.10
N ALA A 246 -10.77 1.89 14.00
CA ALA A 246 -12.05 1.22 13.79
C ALA A 246 -13.20 2.24 13.63
N ASP A 247 -13.27 3.25 14.50
CA ASP A 247 -14.28 4.31 14.43
C ASP A 247 -14.11 5.16 13.18
N SER A 248 -12.89 5.60 12.91
CA SER A 248 -12.60 6.43 11.73
C SER A 248 -12.88 5.71 10.42
N GLN A 249 -12.56 4.42 10.30
CA GLN A 249 -12.92 3.60 9.13
C GLN A 249 -14.45 3.47 8.98
N ALA A 250 -15.21 3.35 10.07
CA ALA A 250 -16.67 3.32 10.04
C ALA A 250 -17.27 4.65 9.55
N LEU A 251 -16.75 5.78 10.03
CA LEU A 251 -17.17 7.11 9.61
C LEU A 251 -16.81 7.42 8.15
N ILE A 252 -15.65 6.93 7.69
CA ILE A 252 -15.25 7.01 6.28
C ILE A 252 -16.21 6.17 5.41
N GLN A 253 -16.57 4.97 5.86
CA GLN A 253 -17.54 4.11 5.18
C GLN A 253 -18.90 4.79 5.04
N LEU A 254 -19.42 5.32 6.16
CA LEU A 254 -20.66 6.06 6.20
C LEU A 254 -20.68 7.22 5.20
N LYS A 255 -19.60 8.02 5.19
CA LYS A 255 -19.49 9.17 4.28
C LYS A 255 -19.52 8.73 2.82
N LYS A 256 -18.67 7.77 2.44
CA LYS A 256 -18.48 7.38 1.03
C LYS A 256 -19.64 6.56 0.46
N GLU A 257 -20.18 5.64 1.25
CA GLU A 257 -21.17 4.67 0.76
C GLU A 257 -22.62 5.14 0.94
N TYR A 258 -22.86 6.07 1.86
CA TYR A 258 -24.20 6.58 2.14
C TYR A 258 -24.33 8.07 1.87
N CYS A 259 -23.57 8.93 2.56
CA CYS A 259 -23.76 10.39 2.47
C CYS A 259 -23.45 10.94 1.07
N ASP A 260 -22.30 10.58 0.49
CA ASP A 260 -21.88 11.03 -0.85
C ASP A 260 -22.82 10.52 -1.94
N LYS A 261 -23.39 9.33 -1.74
CA LYS A 261 -24.36 8.69 -2.64
C LYS A 261 -25.81 9.08 -2.35
N LYS A 262 -26.05 9.99 -1.39
CA LYS A 262 -27.38 10.44 -0.95
C LYS A 262 -28.34 9.31 -0.53
N LYS A 263 -27.81 8.22 0.03
CA LYS A 263 -28.59 7.04 0.46
C LYS A 263 -29.12 7.19 1.90
N CYS A 264 -29.66 8.35 2.27
CA CYS A 264 -30.05 8.64 3.66
C CYS A 264 -31.12 7.68 4.21
N LEU A 265 -32.06 7.22 3.38
CA LEU A 265 -33.09 6.24 3.75
C LEU A 265 -32.52 4.84 4.08
N TYR A 266 -31.36 4.50 3.53
CA TYR A 266 -30.66 3.24 3.79
C TYR A 266 -29.62 3.36 4.92
N CYS A 267 -29.33 4.58 5.34
CA CYS A 267 -28.41 4.86 6.43
C CYS A 267 -29.16 4.86 7.76
N ARG A 268 -28.71 4.09 8.75
CA ARG A 268 -29.35 4.06 10.08
C ARG A 268 -29.47 5.45 10.73
N ILE A 269 -28.43 6.27 10.59
CA ILE A 269 -28.41 7.65 11.12
C ILE A 269 -29.36 8.55 10.32
N GLY A 270 -29.32 8.44 8.98
CA GLY A 270 -30.15 9.25 8.10
C GLY A 270 -31.64 8.94 8.23
N TYR A 271 -31.99 7.65 8.34
CA TYR A 271 -33.35 7.18 8.55
C TYR A 271 -33.93 7.71 9.87
N GLU A 272 -33.19 7.58 10.98
CA GLU A 272 -33.63 8.10 12.27
C GLU A 272 -33.80 9.63 12.29
N TYR A 273 -32.94 10.36 11.57
CA TYR A 273 -33.08 11.81 11.43
C TYR A 273 -34.34 12.19 10.64
N LEU A 274 -34.58 11.54 9.50
CA LEU A 274 -35.73 11.81 8.64
C LEU A 274 -37.06 11.39 9.29
N LYS A 275 -37.08 10.35 10.13
CA LYS A 275 -38.28 9.93 10.87
C LYS A 275 -38.74 10.98 11.90
N ARG A 276 -37.81 11.82 12.38
CA ARG A 276 -38.07 12.87 13.37
C ARG A 276 -38.30 14.25 12.74
N SER A 277 -38.13 14.37 11.42
CA SER A 277 -38.35 15.59 10.64
C SER A 277 -39.76 15.59 10.07
#